data_AF-A0A6M1ZXI4-F1
#
_entry.id   AF-A0A6M1ZXI4-F1
#
_cell.length_a   1.000
_cell.length_b   1.000
_cell.length_c   1.000
_cell.angle_alpha   90.00
_cell.angle_beta   90.00
_cell.angle_gamma   90.00
#
_symmetry.space_group_name_H-M   'P 1'
#
loop_
_entity.id
_entity.type
_entity.pdbx_description
1 polymer ?
#
loop_
_entity_poly.entity_id
_entity_poly.type
_entity_poly.pdbx_seq_one_letter_code
_entity_poly.pdbx_strand_id
1 'polypeptide(L)'
;MLKESTYPEKYQMIQEWLPLIIQSIRKDLRQGHLKKDRAFLMQHFQGKNPNKLTIDELVAGYAPLLKEGNEELWEFFIDRWLLKHTDIYYFFEQNMKEIDEEFTELDEIELSVAKKIAEESTQQFGAKNTFIFSVLNSVVFPKEVYDQLQAAARESVVEREEPVPESSIQDHSSELKRLENRYEKKLLGLQKKYDRDVTALKKQIANLQKKLTALHE
;
A
#
# COMPACT_ATOMS: atom_id res chain seq x y z
N MET A 1 -6.95 13.85 18.45
CA MET A 1 -7.03 13.74 16.98
C MET A 1 -5.74 13.10 16.50
N LEU A 2 -5.81 12.13 15.59
CA LEU A 2 -4.60 11.44 15.09
C LEU A 2 -3.72 12.31 14.18
N LYS A 3 -4.25 13.42 13.64
CA LYS A 3 -3.51 14.38 12.82
C LYS A 3 -2.32 15.00 13.56
N GLU A 4 -2.43 15.14 14.89
CA GLU A 4 -1.33 15.61 15.75
C GLU A 4 -0.62 14.48 16.54
N SER A 5 -0.93 13.21 16.24
CA SER A 5 -0.35 12.10 17.00
C SER A 5 1.11 11.87 16.64
N THR A 6 1.93 11.73 17.67
CA THR A 6 3.37 11.46 17.51
C THR A 6 3.60 10.01 17.10
N TYR A 7 4.72 9.72 16.43
CA TYR A 7 5.06 8.36 16.04
C TYR A 7 5.05 7.33 17.19
N PRO A 8 5.50 7.66 18.43
CA PRO A 8 5.35 6.79 19.59
C PRO A 8 3.90 6.49 19.98
N GLU A 9 2.96 7.41 19.78
CA GLU A 9 1.53 7.17 20.04
C GLU A 9 0.94 6.25 18.98
N LYS A 10 1.28 6.47 17.71
CA LYS A 10 0.94 5.55 16.61
C LYS A 10 1.48 4.15 16.86
N TYR A 11 2.72 4.04 17.39
CA TYR A 11 3.31 2.77 17.80
C TYR A 11 2.43 2.04 18.81
N GLN A 12 2.00 2.71 19.88
CA GLN A 12 1.16 2.09 20.92
C GLN A 12 -0.15 1.54 20.35
N MET A 13 -0.71 2.23 19.35
CA MET A 13 -1.94 1.80 18.70
C MET A 13 -1.71 0.58 17.79
N ILE A 14 -0.58 0.48 17.09
CA ILE A 14 -0.34 -0.59 16.11
C ILE A 14 0.56 -1.74 16.58
N GLN A 15 1.14 -1.66 17.78
CA GLN A 15 2.14 -2.62 18.27
C GLN A 15 1.68 -4.09 18.17
N GLU A 16 0.38 -4.34 18.42
CA GLU A 16 -0.23 -5.68 18.34
C GLU A 16 -0.21 -6.25 16.91
N TRP A 17 -0.23 -5.37 15.90
CA TRP A 17 -0.24 -5.73 14.48
C TRP A 17 1.11 -5.53 13.79
N LEU A 18 2.13 -5.08 14.51
CA LEU A 18 3.48 -4.87 13.97
C LEU A 18 4.06 -6.12 13.27
N PRO A 19 3.87 -7.36 13.76
CA PRO A 19 4.32 -8.55 13.04
C PRO A 19 3.69 -8.70 11.65
N LEU A 20 2.41 -8.35 11.49
CA LEU A 20 1.68 -8.41 10.22
C LEU A 20 2.17 -7.33 9.26
N ILE A 21 2.41 -6.12 9.77
CA ILE A 21 3.00 -5.03 8.99
C ILE A 21 4.35 -5.47 8.45
N ILE A 22 5.25 -5.94 9.34
CA ILE A 22 6.58 -6.42 8.96
C ILE A 22 6.51 -7.60 7.98
N GLN A 23 5.55 -8.51 8.14
CA GLN A 23 5.35 -9.63 7.22
C GLN A 23 5.07 -9.13 5.80
N SER A 24 4.21 -8.12 5.64
CA SER A 24 3.83 -7.57 4.35
C SER A 24 4.99 -6.87 3.63
N ILE A 25 5.87 -6.19 4.37
CA ILE A 25 7.02 -5.44 3.83
C ILE A 25 8.36 -6.19 3.98
N ARG A 26 8.35 -7.46 4.37
CA ARG A 26 9.57 -8.24 4.69
C ARG A 26 10.61 -8.24 3.58
N LYS A 27 10.19 -8.35 2.32
CA LYS A 27 11.12 -8.33 1.17
C LYS A 27 11.79 -6.97 1.05
N ASP A 28 11.02 -5.90 1.21
CA ASP A 28 11.47 -4.52 1.12
C ASP A 28 12.40 -4.15 2.30
N LEU A 29 12.13 -4.62 3.52
CA LEU A 29 13.05 -4.47 4.65
C LEU A 29 14.40 -5.15 4.39
N ARG A 30 14.36 -6.37 3.85
CA ARG A 30 15.59 -7.14 3.59
C ARG A 30 16.42 -6.58 2.44
N GLN A 31 15.76 -6.14 1.37
CA GLN A 31 16.44 -5.71 0.15
C GLN A 31 16.67 -4.20 0.08
N GLY A 32 15.71 -3.42 0.57
CA GLY A 32 15.70 -1.97 0.53
C GLY A 32 16.41 -1.31 1.71
N HIS A 33 16.36 -1.91 2.91
CA HIS A 33 16.97 -1.35 4.11
C HIS A 33 18.22 -2.15 4.54
N LEU A 34 18.04 -3.38 5.04
CA LEU A 34 19.11 -4.18 5.68
C LEU A 34 20.31 -4.52 4.78
N LYS A 35 20.12 -4.63 3.47
CA LYS A 35 21.22 -4.86 2.53
C LYS A 35 22.05 -3.60 2.26
N LYS A 36 21.44 -2.43 2.37
CA LYS A 36 22.08 -1.14 2.13
C LYS A 36 22.74 -0.62 3.40
N ASP A 37 22.07 -0.77 4.54
CA ASP A 37 22.61 -0.37 5.83
C ASP A 37 23.19 -1.57 6.61
N ARG A 38 24.49 -1.79 6.39
CA ARG A 38 25.24 -2.84 7.09
C ARG A 38 25.54 -2.47 8.55
N ALA A 39 25.64 -1.18 8.88
CA ALA A 39 25.92 -0.75 10.25
C ALA A 39 24.72 -1.07 11.14
N PHE A 40 23.51 -0.75 10.66
CA PHE A 40 22.26 -1.10 11.30
C PHE A 40 22.09 -2.62 11.47
N LEU A 41 22.41 -3.39 10.42
CA LEU A 41 22.35 -4.86 10.49
C LEU A 41 23.30 -5.43 11.56
N MET A 42 24.50 -4.85 11.73
CA MET A 42 25.43 -5.29 12.77
C MET A 42 24.94 -4.93 14.16
N GLN A 43 24.43 -3.70 14.34
CA GLN A 43 23.98 -3.18 15.62
C GLN A 43 22.71 -3.88 16.14
N HIS A 44 21.72 -4.11 15.27
CA HIS A 44 20.40 -4.60 15.69
C HIS A 44 20.15 -6.07 15.37
N PHE A 45 20.92 -6.67 14.45
CA PHE A 45 20.73 -8.07 14.01
C PHE A 45 22.01 -8.91 14.08
N GLN A 46 23.07 -8.41 14.73
CA GLN A 46 24.34 -9.11 14.92
C GLN A 46 24.97 -9.59 13.59
N GLY A 47 24.70 -8.89 12.49
CA GLY A 47 25.24 -9.25 11.17
C GLY A 47 24.65 -10.51 10.55
N LYS A 48 23.54 -11.04 11.09
CA LYS A 48 22.84 -12.18 10.50
C LYS A 48 22.44 -11.89 9.05
N ASN A 49 22.40 -12.92 8.22
CA ASN A 49 22.00 -12.77 6.82
C ASN A 49 20.54 -12.25 6.74
N PRO A 50 20.29 -11.09 6.09
CA PRO A 50 18.95 -10.51 6.01
C PRO A 50 17.87 -11.47 5.50
N ASN A 51 18.24 -12.36 4.57
CA ASN A 51 17.30 -13.33 3.99
C ASN A 51 16.90 -14.45 4.97
N LYS A 52 17.69 -14.67 6.03
CA LYS A 52 17.43 -15.71 7.04
C LYS A 52 16.68 -15.20 8.27
N LEU A 53 16.53 -13.88 8.43
CA LEU A 53 15.84 -13.30 9.59
C LEU A 53 14.36 -13.70 9.66
N THR A 54 13.90 -14.22 10.80
CA THR A 54 12.48 -14.53 11.02
C THR A 54 11.66 -13.25 11.21
N ILE A 55 10.32 -13.37 11.21
CA ILE A 55 9.44 -12.21 11.50
C ILE A 55 9.68 -11.73 12.92
N ASP A 56 9.79 -12.64 13.89
CA ASP A 56 10.04 -12.29 15.30
C ASP A 56 11.38 -11.59 15.49
N GLU A 57 12.43 -12.02 14.76
CA GLU A 57 13.72 -11.33 14.78
C GLU A 57 13.62 -9.92 14.19
N LEU A 58 12.89 -9.76 13.07
CA LEU A 58 12.64 -8.43 12.48
C LEU A 58 11.85 -7.54 13.43
N VAL A 59 10.79 -8.06 14.05
CA VAL A 59 10.00 -7.33 15.06
C VAL A 59 10.91 -6.91 16.21
N ALA A 60 11.71 -7.81 16.77
CA ALA A 60 12.60 -7.50 17.89
C ALA A 60 13.64 -6.42 17.54
N GLY A 61 14.15 -6.40 16.31
CA GLY A 61 15.11 -5.39 15.87
C GLY A 61 14.51 -4.01 15.59
N TYR A 62 13.30 -3.95 15.01
CA TYR A 62 12.65 -2.68 14.63
C TYR A 62 11.73 -2.10 15.70
N ALA A 63 11.12 -2.92 16.56
CA ALA A 63 10.18 -2.46 17.60
C ALA A 63 10.75 -1.37 18.53
N PRO A 64 11.99 -1.47 19.05
CA PRO A 64 12.55 -0.43 19.91
C PRO A 64 12.68 0.92 19.19
N LEU A 65 13.11 0.89 17.93
CA LEU A 65 13.37 2.08 17.12
C LEU A 65 12.08 2.77 16.68
N LEU A 66 11.05 1.99 16.34
CA LEU A 66 9.73 2.53 16.05
C LEU A 66 9.08 3.12 17.31
N LYS A 67 9.30 2.50 18.48
CA LYS A 67 8.84 3.02 19.77
C LYS A 67 9.53 4.34 20.15
N GLU A 68 10.82 4.47 19.84
CA GLU A 68 11.59 5.71 20.03
C GLU A 68 11.16 6.84 19.08
N GLY A 69 10.33 6.53 18.07
CA GLY A 69 9.80 7.52 17.14
C GLY A 69 10.80 7.89 16.04
N ASN A 70 11.67 6.97 15.62
CA ASN A 70 12.57 7.19 14.50
C ASN A 70 11.79 7.48 13.21
N GLU A 71 11.74 8.75 12.81
CA GLU A 71 10.90 9.25 11.71
C GLU A 71 11.24 8.59 10.37
N GLU A 72 12.53 8.43 10.05
CA GLU A 72 12.99 7.81 8.79
C GLU A 72 12.50 6.36 8.66
N LEU A 73 12.54 5.60 9.76
CA LEU A 73 12.01 4.23 9.77
C LEU A 73 10.48 4.21 9.70
N TRP A 74 9.81 5.17 10.33
CA TRP A 74 8.35 5.29 10.25
C TRP A 74 7.87 5.59 8.84
N GLU A 75 8.47 6.59 8.17
CA GLU A 75 8.18 6.92 6.78
C GLU A 75 8.45 5.71 5.87
N PHE A 76 9.59 5.05 6.04
CA PHE A 76 9.89 3.84 5.27
C PHE A 76 8.83 2.75 5.46
N PHE A 77 8.37 2.52 6.69
CA PHE A 77 7.34 1.51 6.97
C PHE A 77 6.00 1.90 6.36
N ILE A 78 5.58 3.15 6.51
CA ILE A 78 4.33 3.69 5.95
C ILE A 78 4.34 3.55 4.44
N ASP A 79 5.38 4.07 3.76
CA ASP A 79 5.50 4.03 2.30
C ASP A 79 5.49 2.60 1.76
N ARG A 80 6.28 1.71 2.36
CA ARG A 80 6.35 0.32 1.88
C ARG A 80 5.08 -0.43 2.14
N TRP A 81 4.40 -0.17 3.25
CA TRP A 81 3.13 -0.81 3.54
C TRP A 81 2.03 -0.31 2.60
N LEU A 82 1.95 1.01 2.36
CA LEU A 82 1.05 1.62 1.39
C LEU A 82 1.23 1.07 -0.02
N LEU A 83 2.47 0.91 -0.48
CA LEU A 83 2.76 0.32 -1.79
C LEU A 83 2.28 -1.14 -1.94
N LYS A 84 2.04 -1.85 -0.83
CA LYS A 84 1.44 -3.20 -0.84
C LYS A 84 -0.09 -3.17 -0.74
N HIS A 85 -0.66 -2.05 -0.31
CA HIS A 85 -2.09 -1.85 -0.05
C HIS A 85 -2.60 -0.60 -0.79
N THR A 86 -2.21 -0.47 -2.07
CA THR A 86 -2.54 0.68 -2.91
C THR A 86 -4.04 0.76 -3.21
N ASP A 87 -4.72 -0.37 -3.16
CA ASP A 87 -6.17 -0.51 -3.28
C ASP A 87 -6.91 0.19 -2.13
N ILE A 88 -6.42 0.03 -0.89
CA ILE A 88 -6.96 0.74 0.27
C ILE A 88 -6.73 2.24 0.12
N TYR A 89 -5.51 2.64 -0.26
CA TYR A 89 -5.20 4.05 -0.50
C TYR A 89 -6.12 4.66 -1.55
N TYR A 90 -6.29 3.99 -2.70
CA TYR A 90 -7.17 4.46 -3.76
C TYR A 90 -8.64 4.56 -3.30
N PHE A 91 -9.13 3.56 -2.55
CA PHE A 91 -10.48 3.61 -1.98
C PHE A 91 -10.67 4.85 -1.10
N PHE A 92 -9.75 5.10 -0.17
CA PHE A 92 -9.83 6.28 0.69
C PHE A 92 -9.68 7.58 -0.11
N GLU A 93 -8.75 7.66 -1.06
CA GLU A 93 -8.57 8.84 -1.91
C GLU A 93 -9.84 9.21 -2.68
N GLN A 94 -10.51 8.23 -3.31
CA GLN A 94 -11.76 8.47 -4.04
C GLN A 94 -12.87 8.96 -3.10
N ASN A 95 -13.07 8.28 -1.97
CA ASN A 95 -14.11 8.66 -1.01
C ASN A 95 -13.85 10.02 -0.36
N MET A 96 -12.58 10.38 -0.11
CA MET A 96 -12.25 11.67 0.48
C MET A 96 -12.36 12.81 -0.55
N LYS A 97 -12.03 12.56 -1.82
CA LYS A 97 -12.24 13.52 -2.92
C LYS A 97 -13.71 13.83 -3.20
N GLU A 98 -14.61 12.89 -2.92
CA GLU A 98 -16.06 13.13 -3.01
C GLU A 98 -16.57 14.10 -1.92
N ILE A 99 -15.83 14.23 -0.81
CA ILE A 99 -16.17 15.12 0.30
C ILE A 99 -15.56 16.51 0.08
N ASP A 100 -14.27 16.56 -0.24
CA ASP A 100 -13.53 17.80 -0.49
C ASP A 100 -12.43 17.56 -1.55
N GLU A 101 -12.30 18.45 -2.54
CA GLU A 101 -11.25 18.38 -3.55
C GLU A 101 -9.85 18.57 -2.93
N GLU A 102 -9.77 19.27 -1.78
CA GLU A 102 -8.54 19.54 -1.01
C GLU A 102 -8.52 18.76 0.32
N PHE A 103 -8.92 17.49 0.28
CA PHE A 103 -9.09 16.59 1.43
C PHE A 103 -7.86 16.41 2.34
N THR A 104 -6.66 16.82 1.89
CA THR A 104 -5.44 16.83 2.70
C THR A 104 -5.48 17.83 3.86
N GLU A 105 -6.33 18.86 3.78
CA GLU A 105 -6.45 19.89 4.82
C GLU A 105 -7.54 19.60 5.85
N LEU A 106 -8.43 18.62 5.60
CA LEU A 106 -9.57 18.33 6.48
C LEU A 106 -9.13 18.01 7.91
N ASP A 107 -9.81 18.62 8.90
CA ASP A 107 -9.51 18.46 10.33
C ASP A 107 -10.43 17.47 11.05
N GLU A 108 -11.65 17.25 10.52
CA GLU A 108 -12.54 16.15 10.91
C GLU A 108 -13.51 15.82 9.77
N ILE A 109 -13.80 14.54 9.60
CA ILE A 109 -14.87 14.07 8.70
C ILE A 109 -16.15 13.90 9.53
N GLU A 110 -17.30 14.26 8.94
CA GLU A 110 -18.61 14.05 9.57
C GLU A 110 -18.79 12.58 9.98
N LEU A 111 -19.30 12.35 11.19
CA LEU A 111 -19.45 11.01 11.78
C LEU A 111 -20.25 10.03 10.90
N SER A 112 -21.28 10.52 10.21
CA SER A 112 -22.13 9.72 9.32
C SER A 112 -21.33 9.17 8.13
N VAL A 113 -20.52 10.02 7.51
CA VAL A 113 -19.65 9.71 6.37
C VAL A 113 -18.47 8.85 6.81
N ALA A 114 -17.85 9.17 7.95
CA ALA A 114 -16.75 8.41 8.52
C ALA A 114 -17.14 6.96 8.83
N LYS A 115 -18.34 6.73 9.39
CA LYS A 115 -18.88 5.37 9.63
C LYS A 115 -19.08 4.61 8.32
N LYS A 116 -19.67 5.26 7.32
CA LYS A 116 -19.90 4.65 6.01
C LYS A 116 -18.58 4.22 5.35
N ILE A 117 -17.59 5.09 5.30
CA ILE A 117 -16.26 4.79 4.73
C ILE A 117 -15.58 3.67 5.52
N ALA A 118 -15.65 3.70 6.85
CA ALA A 118 -15.09 2.66 7.70
C ALA A 118 -15.76 1.30 7.45
N GLU A 119 -17.10 1.25 7.39
CA GLU A 119 -17.87 0.03 7.11
C GLU A 119 -17.55 -0.53 5.73
N GLU A 120 -17.59 0.29 4.68
CA GLU A 120 -17.26 -0.13 3.31
C GLU A 120 -15.81 -0.62 3.19
N SER A 121 -14.87 0.07 3.84
CA SER A 121 -13.47 -0.35 3.88
C SER A 121 -13.29 -1.67 4.62
N THR A 122 -13.95 -1.87 5.77
CA THR A 122 -13.86 -3.12 6.52
C THR A 122 -14.46 -4.30 5.76
N GLN A 123 -15.52 -4.09 4.98
CA GLN A 123 -16.11 -5.12 4.12
C GLN A 123 -15.19 -5.50 2.95
N GLN A 124 -14.51 -4.54 2.33
CA GLN A 124 -13.66 -4.78 1.16
C GLN A 124 -12.26 -5.30 1.52
N PHE A 125 -11.62 -4.71 2.53
CA PHE A 125 -10.20 -4.93 2.83
C PHE A 125 -9.96 -5.61 4.19
N GLY A 126 -11.02 -5.75 5.00
CA GLY A 126 -10.97 -6.32 6.34
C GLY A 126 -10.64 -5.28 7.41
N ALA A 127 -11.28 -5.42 8.58
CA ALA A 127 -11.15 -4.49 9.70
C ALA A 127 -9.70 -4.21 10.13
N LYS A 128 -8.82 -5.21 10.09
CA LYS A 128 -7.40 -5.06 10.46
C LYS A 128 -6.65 -4.12 9.51
N ASN A 129 -6.78 -4.32 8.20
CA ASN A 129 -6.08 -3.50 7.22
C ASN A 129 -6.64 -2.08 7.18
N THR A 130 -7.97 -1.93 7.31
CA THR A 130 -8.62 -0.63 7.45
C THR A 130 -8.12 0.12 8.68
N PHE A 131 -7.99 -0.54 9.82
CA PHE A 131 -7.47 0.07 11.04
C PHE A 131 -6.00 0.49 10.89
N ILE A 132 -5.14 -0.42 10.41
CA ILE A 132 -3.72 -0.13 10.19
C ILE A 132 -3.55 1.05 9.24
N PHE A 133 -4.26 1.05 8.11
CA PHE A 133 -4.24 2.17 7.15
C PHE A 133 -4.65 3.48 7.82
N SER A 134 -5.73 3.47 8.60
CA SER A 134 -6.27 4.65 9.27
C SER A 134 -5.30 5.23 10.29
N VAL A 135 -4.50 4.40 10.98
CA VAL A 135 -3.49 4.86 11.94
C VAL A 135 -2.21 5.32 11.24
N LEU A 136 -1.73 4.58 10.23
CA LEU A 136 -0.51 4.93 9.49
C LEU A 136 -0.64 6.25 8.72
N ASN A 137 -1.80 6.46 8.08
CA ASN A 137 -2.06 7.67 7.28
C ASN A 137 -2.73 8.79 8.06
N SER A 138 -2.96 8.60 9.37
CA SER A 138 -3.60 9.60 10.24
C SER A 138 -4.94 10.09 9.67
N VAL A 139 -5.77 9.15 9.18
CA VAL A 139 -7.08 9.49 8.61
C VAL A 139 -7.91 10.24 9.66
N VAL A 140 -8.69 11.22 9.22
CA VAL A 140 -9.26 12.20 10.14
C VAL A 140 -10.64 11.77 10.63
N PHE A 141 -10.71 10.54 11.17
CA PHE A 141 -11.95 9.99 11.71
C PHE A 141 -12.23 10.44 13.15
N PRO A 142 -13.52 10.55 13.52
CA PRO A 142 -13.94 10.70 14.91
C PRO A 142 -13.47 9.51 15.77
N LYS A 143 -13.20 9.78 17.05
CA LYS A 143 -12.72 8.77 18.01
C LYS A 143 -13.61 7.53 18.09
N GLU A 144 -14.92 7.73 18.00
CA GLU A 144 -15.92 6.65 18.03
C GLU A 144 -15.71 5.62 16.91
N VAL A 145 -15.34 6.07 15.71
CA VAL A 145 -15.08 5.20 14.55
C VAL A 145 -13.78 4.43 14.75
N TYR A 146 -12.76 5.06 15.34
CA TYR A 146 -11.51 4.39 15.69
C TYR A 146 -11.69 3.30 16.74
N ASP A 147 -12.45 3.58 17.80
CA ASP A 147 -12.71 2.61 18.86
C ASP A 147 -13.46 1.39 18.28
N GLN A 148 -14.42 1.61 17.38
CA GLN A 148 -15.14 0.54 16.68
C GLN A 148 -14.23 -0.27 15.75
N LEU A 149 -13.39 0.39 14.95
CA LEU A 149 -12.43 -0.29 14.08
C LEU A 149 -11.40 -1.09 14.89
N GLN A 150 -10.96 -0.57 16.04
CA GLN A 150 -10.02 -1.26 16.92
C GLN A 150 -10.65 -2.51 17.53
N ALA A 151 -11.91 -2.43 17.99
CA ALA A 151 -12.66 -3.57 18.50
C ALA A 151 -12.83 -4.65 17.40
N ALA A 152 -13.30 -4.27 16.21
CA ALA A 152 -13.47 -5.19 15.09
C ALA A 152 -12.15 -5.83 14.61
N ALA A 153 -11.05 -5.07 14.63
CA ALA A 153 -9.72 -5.57 14.30
C ALA A 153 -9.20 -6.59 15.34
N ARG A 154 -9.59 -6.44 16.62
CA ARG A 154 -9.26 -7.39 17.70
C ARG A 154 -10.16 -8.63 17.69
N GLU A 155 -11.47 -8.48 17.47
CA GLU A 155 -12.41 -9.63 17.39
C GLU A 155 -12.07 -10.56 16.22
N SER A 156 -11.65 -10.00 15.07
CA SER A 156 -11.17 -10.79 13.93
C SER A 156 -9.82 -11.52 14.16
N VAL A 157 -9.17 -11.35 15.32
CA VAL A 157 -8.05 -12.20 15.78
C VAL A 157 -8.59 -13.48 16.43
N VAL A 158 -9.75 -13.42 17.08
CA VAL A 158 -10.35 -14.54 17.82
C VAL A 158 -11.07 -15.53 16.89
N GLU A 159 -11.63 -15.06 15.76
CA GLU A 159 -12.37 -15.92 14.81
C GLU A 159 -11.53 -16.60 13.71
N ARG A 160 -10.21 -16.39 13.62
CA ARG A 160 -9.38 -16.93 12.51
C ARG A 160 -8.26 -17.89 12.94
N GLU A 161 -8.58 -18.83 13.81
CA GLU A 161 -7.85 -20.12 13.90
C GLU A 161 -8.57 -21.26 13.17
N GLU A 162 -9.49 -20.97 12.23
CA GLU A 162 -9.90 -21.98 11.26
C GLU A 162 -8.94 -21.99 10.06
N PRO A 163 -8.35 -23.14 9.70
CA PRO A 163 -7.51 -23.23 8.52
C PRO A 163 -8.40 -23.02 7.29
N VAL A 164 -8.17 -21.91 6.58
CA VAL A 164 -8.74 -21.72 5.23
C VAL A 164 -8.29 -22.90 4.38
N PRO A 165 -9.21 -23.70 3.79
CA PRO A 165 -8.83 -24.85 3.00
C PRO A 165 -8.01 -24.39 1.79
N GLU A 166 -6.77 -24.87 1.69
CA GLU A 166 -5.77 -24.52 0.66
C GLU A 166 -6.27 -24.67 -0.78
N SER A 167 -7.33 -25.46 -1.00
CA SER A 167 -7.94 -25.67 -2.31
C SER A 167 -8.59 -24.41 -2.89
N SER A 168 -9.16 -23.53 -2.07
CA SER A 168 -9.85 -22.32 -2.57
C SER A 168 -8.87 -21.22 -3.03
N ILE A 169 -7.70 -21.11 -2.39
CA ILE A 169 -6.69 -20.09 -2.70
C ILE A 169 -5.97 -20.40 -4.03
N GLN A 170 -5.75 -21.68 -4.33
CA GLN A 170 -5.14 -22.10 -5.60
C GLN A 170 -6.01 -21.75 -6.81
N ASP A 171 -7.33 -21.96 -6.73
CA ASP A 171 -8.24 -21.68 -7.83
C ASP A 171 -8.31 -20.18 -8.15
N HIS A 172 -8.47 -19.32 -7.14
CA HIS A 172 -8.49 -17.86 -7.33
C HIS A 172 -7.14 -17.31 -7.81
N SER A 173 -6.02 -17.86 -7.33
CA SER A 173 -4.69 -17.45 -7.81
C SER A 173 -4.46 -17.80 -9.28
N SER A 174 -5.07 -18.89 -9.75
CA SER A 174 -4.99 -19.34 -11.14
C SER A 174 -5.82 -18.45 -12.06
N GLU A 175 -6.98 -18.00 -11.61
CA GLU A 175 -7.85 -17.08 -12.34
C GLU A 175 -7.24 -15.69 -12.45
N LEU A 176 -6.65 -15.17 -11.37
CA LEU A 176 -5.93 -13.90 -11.39
C LEU A 176 -4.73 -13.94 -12.34
N LYS A 177 -3.93 -15.01 -12.33
CA LYS A 177 -2.83 -15.18 -13.29
C LYS A 177 -3.32 -15.27 -14.75
N ARG A 178 -4.45 -15.93 -14.99
CA ARG A 178 -5.06 -16.00 -16.34
C ARG A 178 -5.62 -14.65 -16.78
N LEU A 179 -6.08 -13.84 -15.84
CA LEU A 179 -6.58 -12.50 -16.10
C LEU A 179 -5.42 -11.53 -16.39
N GLU A 180 -4.36 -11.55 -15.57
CA GLU A 180 -3.12 -10.80 -15.76
C GLU A 180 -2.49 -11.09 -17.12
N ASN A 181 -2.30 -12.37 -17.47
CA ASN A 181 -1.79 -12.78 -18.78
C ASN A 181 -2.67 -12.31 -19.96
N ARG A 182 -4.00 -12.18 -19.78
CA ARG A 182 -4.90 -11.66 -20.81
C ARG A 182 -4.73 -10.15 -20.97
N TYR A 183 -4.59 -9.41 -19.87
CA TYR A 183 -4.38 -7.97 -19.91
C TYR A 183 -3.00 -7.60 -20.46
N GLU A 184 -1.94 -8.31 -20.07
CA GLU A 184 -0.59 -8.13 -20.64
C GLU A 184 -0.59 -8.33 -22.15
N LYS A 185 -1.22 -9.41 -22.64
CA LYS A 185 -1.31 -9.67 -24.10
C LYS A 185 -2.10 -8.59 -24.83
N LYS A 186 -3.18 -8.08 -24.23
CA LYS A 186 -3.96 -6.96 -24.80
C LYS A 186 -3.13 -5.67 -24.85
N LEU A 187 -2.43 -5.33 -23.78
CA LEU A 187 -1.54 -4.16 -23.72
C LEU A 187 -0.45 -4.23 -24.78
N LEU A 188 0.21 -5.39 -24.90
CA LEU A 188 1.29 -5.60 -25.86
C LEU A 188 0.78 -5.57 -27.31
N GLY A 189 -0.46 -6.01 -27.55
CA GLY A 189 -1.15 -5.85 -28.83
C GLY A 189 -1.49 -4.40 -29.16
N LEU A 190 -1.96 -3.64 -28.17
CA LEU A 190 -2.29 -2.23 -28.32
C LEU A 190 -1.04 -1.38 -28.59
N GLN A 191 0.05 -1.64 -27.87
CA GLN A 191 1.34 -0.99 -28.06
C GLN A 191 1.88 -1.22 -29.48
N LYS A 192 1.86 -2.47 -29.97
CA LYS A 192 2.28 -2.79 -31.34
C LYS A 192 1.41 -2.10 -32.40
N LYS A 193 0.13 -1.90 -32.13
CA LYS A 193 -0.76 -1.14 -33.03
C LYS A 193 -0.38 0.33 -33.04
N TYR A 194 -0.19 0.92 -31.87
CA TYR A 194 0.23 2.31 -31.72
C TYR A 194 1.57 2.59 -32.43
N ASP A 195 2.57 1.73 -32.26
CA ASP A 195 3.88 1.88 -32.92
C ASP A 195 3.78 1.85 -34.46
N ARG A 196 2.90 0.99 -34.99
CA ARG A 196 2.62 0.91 -36.43
C ARG A 196 1.94 2.19 -36.93
N ASP A 197 0.95 2.68 -36.19
CA ASP A 197 0.20 3.88 -36.54
C ASP A 197 1.10 5.12 -36.50
N VAL A 198 1.94 5.26 -35.46
CA VAL A 198 2.94 6.33 -35.36
C VAL A 198 3.95 6.26 -36.52
N THR A 199 4.41 5.07 -36.89
CA THR A 199 5.34 4.90 -38.01
C THR A 199 4.70 5.27 -39.35
N ALA A 200 3.43 4.89 -39.55
CA ALA A 200 2.67 5.26 -40.74
C ALA A 200 2.43 6.77 -40.83
N LEU A 201 2.06 7.41 -39.72
CA LEU A 201 1.88 8.86 -39.63
C LEU A 201 3.18 9.61 -39.90
N LYS A 202 4.32 9.17 -39.35
CA LYS A 202 5.63 9.75 -39.64
C LYS A 202 5.97 9.69 -41.13
N LYS A 203 5.68 8.58 -41.81
CA LYS A 203 5.86 8.45 -43.27
C LYS A 203 4.95 9.40 -44.05
N GLN A 204 3.69 9.54 -43.63
CA GLN A 204 2.76 10.48 -44.26
C GLN A 204 3.22 11.93 -44.08
N ILE A 205 3.66 12.32 -42.88
CA ILE A 205 4.23 13.65 -42.60
C ILE A 205 5.45 13.90 -43.48
N ALA A 206 6.39 12.96 -43.57
CA ALA A 206 7.57 13.11 -44.41
C ALA A 206 7.21 13.28 -45.90
N ASN A 207 6.21 12.55 -46.41
CA ASN A 207 5.72 12.71 -47.77
C ASN A 207 5.02 14.05 -48.01
N LEU A 208 4.24 14.53 -47.04
CA LEU A 208 3.58 15.85 -47.10
C LEU A 208 4.61 16.98 -47.05
N GLN A 209 5.63 16.87 -46.20
CA GLN A 209 6.74 17.82 -46.13
C GLN A 209 7.49 17.91 -47.47
N LYS A 210 7.81 16.76 -48.10
CA LYS A 210 8.44 16.73 -49.43
C LYS A 210 7.57 17.39 -50.52
N LYS A 211 6.25 17.20 -50.47
CA LYS A 211 5.32 17.85 -51.40
C LYS A 211 5.24 19.36 -51.17
N LEU A 212 5.25 19.80 -49.91
CA LEU A 212 5.26 21.22 -49.53
C LEU A 212 6.54 21.92 -50.00
N THR A 213 7.71 21.31 -49.82
CA THR A 213 8.98 21.87 -50.29
C THR A 213 9.02 21.96 -51.82
N ALA A 214 8.51 20.94 -52.53
CA ALA A 214 8.45 20.96 -54.00
C ALA A 214 7.39 21.93 -54.59
N LEU A 215 6.50 22.48 -53.76
CA LEU A 215 5.52 23.51 -54.15
C LEU A 215 6.03 24.94 -53.89
N HIS A 216 7.12 25.10 -53.14
CA HIS A 216 7.75 26.39 -52.81
C HIS A 216 9.11 26.60 -53.50
N GLU A 217 9.53 25.65 -54.36
CA GLU A 217 10.58 25.80 -55.38
C GLU A 217 9.94 26.12 -56.74
#